data_AF-A0A9W8CI44-F1
#
_entry.id   AF-A0A9W8CI44-F1
#
_cell.length_a   1.000
_cell.length_b   1.000
_cell.length_c   1.000
_cell.angle_alpha   90.00
_cell.angle_beta   90.00
_cell.angle_gamma   90.00
#
_symmetry.space_group_name_H-M   'P 1'
#
loop_
_entity.id
_entity.type
_entity.pdbx_description
1 polymer ?
#
loop_
_entity_poly.entity_id
_entity_poly.type
_entity_poly.pdbx_seq_one_letter_code
_entity_poly.pdbx_strand_id
1 'polypeptide(L)'
;MGATRVVDYTKEDYTEVLEDAADVVLDTIGDASSYKVARPHAKVVSVALLPDGNGLEYFRDGAPPLPFFGALKFAVAKKLVSGVSWFLTRGFRSKGVAYEYVVMQPDGKALEEVFNPLLANGILKPAISNVHKFTDQGVQDAFRESREGHATGKIIVCVKD
;
A
#
# COMPACT_ATOMS: atom_id res chain seq x y z
N MET A 1 15.01 -12.94 0.44
CA MET A 1 14.16 -11.83 0.94
C MET A 1 14.19 -11.65 2.46
N GLY A 2 15.14 -12.25 3.20
CA GLY A 2 15.41 -11.89 4.61
C GLY A 2 14.29 -12.13 5.64
N ALA A 3 13.15 -12.71 5.24
CA ALA A 3 12.03 -12.95 6.14
C ALA A 3 12.39 -14.05 7.17
N THR A 4 12.19 -13.74 8.45
CA THR A 4 12.35 -14.70 9.55
C THR A 4 11.21 -15.73 9.57
N ARG A 5 10.02 -15.34 9.12
CA ARG A 5 8.83 -16.19 9.04
C ARG A 5 8.03 -15.83 7.79
N VAL A 6 7.54 -16.85 7.09
CA VAL A 6 6.63 -16.73 5.94
C VAL A 6 5.34 -17.45 6.31
N VAL A 7 4.21 -16.79 6.13
CA VAL A 7 2.86 -17.34 6.43
C VAL A 7 2.11 -17.47 5.11
N ASP A 8 1.59 -18.67 4.85
CA ASP A 8 0.74 -18.93 3.69
C ASP A 8 -0.72 -18.67 4.07
N TYR A 9 -1.19 -17.46 3.81
CA TYR A 9 -2.54 -17.01 4.15
C TYR A 9 -3.66 -17.82 3.47
N THR A 10 -3.34 -18.64 2.46
CA THR A 10 -4.32 -19.54 1.83
C THR A 10 -4.55 -20.82 2.62
N LYS A 11 -3.70 -21.09 3.62
CA LYS A 11 -3.73 -22.32 4.42
C LYS A 11 -4.00 -22.07 5.90
N GLU A 12 -3.59 -20.91 6.43
CA GLU A 12 -3.74 -20.56 7.84
C GLU A 12 -4.17 -19.10 8.00
N ASP A 13 -4.88 -18.78 9.09
CA ASP A 13 -5.25 -17.40 9.41
C ASP A 13 -4.03 -16.66 9.95
N TYR A 14 -3.48 -15.77 9.13
CA TYR A 14 -2.30 -14.99 9.49
C TYR A 14 -2.53 -14.11 10.73
N THR A 15 -3.77 -13.71 11.02
CA THR A 15 -4.09 -12.85 12.16
C THR A 15 -4.01 -13.58 13.49
N GLU A 16 -4.25 -14.89 13.49
CA GLU A 16 -4.09 -15.74 14.68
C GLU A 16 -2.61 -16.13 14.85
N VAL A 17 -1.99 -16.52 13.74
CA VAL A 17 -0.63 -17.05 13.72
C VAL A 17 0.43 -15.98 14.02
N LEU A 18 0.12 -14.72 13.74
CA LEU A 18 0.97 -13.55 13.98
C LEU A 18 0.35 -12.55 14.99
N GLU A 19 -0.60 -12.98 15.82
CA GLU A 19 -1.18 -12.10 16.83
C GLU A 19 -0.10 -11.45 17.71
N ASP A 20 -0.17 -10.13 17.87
CA ASP A 20 0.79 -9.35 18.68
C ASP A 20 2.27 -9.56 18.32
N ALA A 21 2.57 -9.89 17.06
CA ALA A 21 3.91 -10.20 16.62
C ALA A 21 4.73 -8.98 16.17
N ALA A 22 4.09 -7.85 15.81
CA ALA A 22 4.76 -6.75 15.13
C ALA A 22 4.59 -5.38 15.82
N ASP A 23 5.67 -4.59 15.81
CA ASP A 23 5.67 -3.17 16.22
C ASP A 23 5.26 -2.23 15.07
N VAL A 24 5.47 -2.68 13.84
CA VAL A 24 5.05 -2.00 12.61
C VAL A 24 4.46 -3.02 11.64
N VAL A 25 3.29 -2.73 11.10
CA VAL A 25 2.63 -3.53 10.06
C VAL A 25 2.53 -2.69 8.79
N LEU A 26 3.03 -3.21 7.67
CA LEU A 26 2.86 -2.59 6.36
C LEU A 26 1.76 -3.33 5.59
N ASP A 27 0.62 -2.67 5.41
CA ASP A 27 -0.55 -3.21 4.70
C ASP A 27 -0.59 -2.74 3.25
N THR A 28 -0.48 -3.68 2.32
CA THR A 28 -0.55 -3.43 0.87
C THR A 28 -1.79 -4.02 0.22
N ILE A 29 -2.67 -4.67 1.00
CA ILE A 29 -3.83 -5.42 0.48
C ILE A 29 -5.12 -4.67 0.81
N GLY A 30 -5.16 -3.97 1.95
CA GLY A 30 -6.34 -3.26 2.41
C GLY A 30 -7.12 -4.03 3.47
N ASP A 31 -6.47 -4.90 4.24
CA ASP A 31 -7.13 -5.75 5.24
C ASP A 31 -7.20 -5.08 6.60
N ALA A 32 -8.41 -4.70 7.00
CA ALA A 32 -8.69 -4.07 8.28
C ALA A 32 -8.51 -5.01 9.48
N SER A 33 -8.27 -6.31 9.30
CA SER A 33 -7.95 -7.25 10.38
C SER A 33 -6.46 -7.25 10.79
N SER A 34 -5.60 -6.61 9.98
CA SER A 34 -4.16 -6.48 10.21
C SER A 34 -3.77 -5.86 11.56
N TYR A 35 -4.66 -5.09 12.22
CA TYR A 35 -4.42 -4.61 13.59
C TYR A 35 -4.19 -5.74 14.61
N LYS A 36 -4.70 -6.94 14.37
CA LYS A 36 -4.48 -8.10 15.24
C LYS A 36 -3.01 -8.53 15.26
N VAL A 37 -2.30 -8.34 14.15
CA VAL A 37 -0.87 -8.64 14.04
C VAL A 37 -0.02 -7.63 14.81
N ALA A 38 -0.50 -6.38 14.92
CA ALA A 38 0.19 -5.32 15.61
C ALA A 38 0.01 -5.45 17.14
N ARG A 39 1.09 -5.22 17.89
CA ARG A 39 1.08 -5.10 19.35
C ARG A 39 0.29 -3.86 19.81
N PRO A 40 -0.16 -3.79 21.07
CA PRO A 40 -0.65 -2.52 21.63
C PRO A 40 0.39 -1.40 21.44
N HIS A 41 -0.07 -0.21 21.06
CA HIS A 41 0.78 0.96 20.75
C HIS A 41 1.68 0.83 19.51
N ALA A 42 1.55 -0.25 18.74
CA ALA A 42 2.19 -0.39 17.44
C ALA A 42 1.57 0.53 16.38
N LYS A 43 2.17 0.53 15.19
CA LYS A 43 1.69 1.30 14.03
C LYS A 43 1.37 0.38 12.85
N VAL A 44 0.18 0.54 12.26
CA VAL A 44 -0.15 -0.03 10.95
C VAL A 44 -0.12 1.09 9.92
N VAL A 45 0.65 0.88 8.87
CA VAL A 45 0.83 1.80 7.75
C VAL A 45 0.26 1.13 6.51
N SER A 46 -0.76 1.73 5.88
CA SER A 46 -1.42 1.16 4.71
C SER A 46 -1.27 2.04 3.48
N VAL A 47 -1.18 1.41 2.31
CA VAL A 47 -1.27 2.06 0.99
C VAL A 47 -2.56 1.69 0.25
N ALA A 48 -3.41 0.85 0.86
CA ALA A 48 -4.56 0.22 0.20
C ALA A 48 -5.90 0.42 0.94
N LEU A 49 -5.89 0.49 2.28
CA LEU A 49 -7.09 0.82 3.05
C LEU A 49 -7.53 2.27 2.76
N LEU A 50 -8.75 2.63 3.17
CA LEU A 50 -9.22 4.00 2.99
C LEU A 50 -8.45 4.99 3.89
N PRO A 51 -8.07 6.17 3.37
CA PRO A 51 -7.65 7.27 4.22
C PRO A 51 -8.83 7.76 5.08
N ASP A 52 -8.54 8.61 6.06
CA ASP A 52 -9.59 9.35 6.74
C ASP A 52 -10.24 10.40 5.81
N GLY A 53 -11.29 11.06 6.30
CA GLY A 53 -11.98 12.09 5.51
C GLY A 53 -11.11 13.31 5.16
N ASN A 54 -10.04 13.60 5.92
CA ASN A 54 -9.07 14.64 5.57
C ASN A 54 -8.14 14.17 4.47
N GLY A 55 -7.85 12.87 4.38
CA GLY A 55 -7.02 12.33 3.32
C GLY A 55 -7.62 12.50 1.91
N LEU A 56 -8.93 12.77 1.80
CA LEU A 56 -9.54 13.22 0.54
C LEU A 56 -8.94 14.53 0.00
N GLU A 57 -8.38 15.37 0.87
CA GLU A 57 -7.72 16.62 0.45
C GLU A 57 -6.45 16.36 -0.33
N TYR A 58 -5.70 15.29 -0.02
CA TYR A 58 -4.50 14.93 -0.78
C TYR A 58 -4.82 14.60 -2.24
N PHE A 59 -5.98 14.03 -2.54
CA PHE A 59 -6.41 13.78 -3.93
C PHE A 59 -6.87 15.04 -4.67
N ARG A 60 -6.95 16.18 -3.97
CA ARG A 60 -7.25 17.48 -4.56
C ARG A 60 -6.05 18.42 -4.54
N ASP A 61 -4.88 17.95 -4.12
CA ASP A 61 -3.68 18.76 -4.12
C ASP A 61 -3.35 19.22 -5.56
N GLY A 62 -3.03 20.50 -5.71
CA GLY A 62 -2.84 21.14 -7.02
C GLY A 62 -4.11 21.37 -7.87
N ALA A 63 -5.31 20.98 -7.40
CA ALA A 63 -6.56 21.22 -8.13
C ALA A 63 -7.09 22.66 -7.93
N PRO A 64 -7.78 23.24 -8.92
CA PRO A 64 -8.41 24.56 -8.75
C PRO A 64 -9.50 24.54 -7.67
N PRO A 65 -9.79 25.71 -7.06
CA PRO A 65 -10.83 25.82 -6.03
C PRO A 65 -12.20 25.43 -6.58
N LEU A 66 -12.98 24.73 -5.76
CA LEU A 66 -14.35 24.34 -6.15
C LEU A 66 -15.29 25.55 -6.09
N PRO A 67 -16.23 25.68 -7.04
CA PRO A 67 -17.36 26.58 -6.86
C PRO A 67 -18.21 26.12 -5.66
N PHE A 68 -19.03 27.01 -5.09
CA PHE A 68 -19.79 26.78 -3.85
C PHE A 68 -20.49 25.40 -3.78
N PHE A 69 -21.25 25.02 -4.82
CA PHE A 69 -21.92 23.72 -4.87
C PHE A 69 -20.95 22.53 -4.90
N GLY A 70 -19.78 22.69 -5.52
CA GLY A 70 -18.71 21.69 -5.50
C GLY A 70 -18.11 21.54 -4.10
N ALA A 71 -17.83 22.66 -3.42
CA ALA A 71 -17.31 22.65 -2.05
C ALA A 71 -18.29 21.98 -1.07
N LEU A 72 -19.60 22.25 -1.22
CA LEU A 72 -20.64 21.59 -0.41
C LEU A 72 -20.66 20.07 -0.63
N LYS A 73 -20.65 19.62 -1.89
CA LYS A 73 -20.57 18.18 -2.21
C LYS A 73 -19.31 17.53 -1.65
N PHE A 74 -18.17 18.21 -1.74
CA PHE A 74 -16.92 17.72 -1.21
C PHE A 74 -16.96 17.60 0.33
N ALA A 75 -17.54 18.57 1.04
CA ALA A 75 -17.73 18.49 2.49
C ALA A 75 -18.60 17.28 2.89
N VAL A 76 -19.67 16.98 2.14
CA VAL A 76 -20.48 15.78 2.36
C VAL A 76 -19.66 14.50 2.13
N ALA A 77 -18.86 14.45 1.05
CA ALA A 77 -17.98 13.32 0.77
C ALA A 77 -16.95 13.08 1.90
N LYS A 78 -16.33 14.16 2.42
CA LYS A 78 -15.41 14.07 3.57
C LYS A 78 -16.09 13.43 4.79
N LYS A 79 -17.32 13.84 5.12
CA LYS A 79 -18.07 13.26 6.24
C LYS A 79 -18.39 11.77 6.03
N LEU A 80 -18.78 11.38 4.83
CA LEU A 80 -19.04 9.98 4.49
C LEU A 80 -17.77 9.13 4.62
N VAL A 81 -16.65 9.58 4.05
CA VAL A 81 -15.36 8.88 4.16
C VAL A 81 -14.88 8.81 5.61
N SER A 82 -15.01 9.89 6.40
CA SER A 82 -14.72 9.84 7.83
C SER A 82 -15.54 8.79 8.57
N GLY A 83 -16.83 8.64 8.26
CA GLY A 83 -17.68 7.62 8.88
C GLY A 83 -17.27 6.20 8.51
N VAL A 84 -16.97 5.96 7.23
CA VAL A 84 -16.47 4.66 6.75
C VAL A 84 -15.11 4.35 7.35
N SER A 85 -14.17 5.29 7.31
CA SER A 85 -12.84 5.16 7.91
C SER A 85 -12.95 4.88 9.41
N TRP A 86 -13.83 5.59 10.13
CA TRP A 86 -14.09 5.30 11.54
C TRP A 86 -14.56 3.87 11.75
N PHE A 87 -15.48 3.35 10.93
CA PHE A 87 -15.96 1.98 11.02
C PHE A 87 -14.85 0.96 10.72
N LEU A 88 -14.09 1.14 9.64
CA LEU A 88 -13.01 0.22 9.24
C LEU A 88 -11.87 0.21 10.24
N THR A 89 -11.52 1.37 10.81
CA THR A 89 -10.40 1.51 11.76
C THR A 89 -10.79 1.20 13.20
N ARG A 90 -12.00 0.68 13.46
CA ARG A 90 -12.49 0.39 14.83
C ARG A 90 -11.60 -0.58 15.60
N GLY A 91 -11.10 -1.62 14.92
CA GLY A 91 -10.23 -2.63 15.53
C GLY A 91 -8.88 -2.08 15.98
N PHE A 92 -8.29 -1.23 15.15
CA PHE A 92 -7.05 -0.50 15.45
C PHE A 92 -7.22 0.34 16.72
N ARG A 93 -8.29 1.14 16.78
CA ARG A 93 -8.58 1.99 17.95
C ARG A 93 -8.83 1.16 19.22
N SER A 94 -9.60 0.07 19.13
CA SER A 94 -9.87 -0.77 20.29
C SER A 94 -8.62 -1.43 20.86
N LYS A 95 -7.60 -1.68 20.02
CA LYS A 95 -6.32 -2.25 20.43
C LYS A 95 -5.25 -1.20 20.75
N GLY A 96 -5.57 0.09 20.65
CA GLY A 96 -4.60 1.18 20.83
C GLY A 96 -3.49 1.18 19.77
N VAL A 97 -3.77 0.68 18.57
CA VAL A 97 -2.87 0.65 17.42
C VAL A 97 -3.08 1.92 16.60
N ALA A 98 -1.98 2.62 16.28
CA ALA A 98 -2.03 3.77 15.38
C ALA A 98 -2.20 3.29 13.93
N TYR A 99 -3.15 3.87 13.22
CA TYR A 99 -3.36 3.62 11.79
C TYR A 99 -2.98 4.85 10.97
N GLU A 100 -2.20 4.66 9.91
CA GLU A 100 -1.83 5.71 8.98
C GLU A 100 -1.98 5.24 7.54
N TYR A 101 -2.64 6.06 6.72
CA TYR A 101 -2.66 5.86 5.27
C TYR A 101 -1.55 6.69 4.63
N VAL A 102 -0.72 6.06 3.81
CA VAL A 102 0.35 6.73 3.07
C VAL A 102 -0.14 7.11 1.69
N VAL A 103 -0.25 8.41 1.45
CA VAL A 103 -0.40 8.95 0.10
C VAL A 103 0.98 8.96 -0.54
N MET A 104 1.18 8.12 -1.56
CA MET A 104 2.44 8.10 -2.31
C MET A 104 2.65 9.43 -3.03
N GLN A 105 3.81 10.05 -2.78
CA GLN A 105 4.27 11.22 -3.53
C GLN A 105 5.50 10.84 -4.34
N PRO A 106 5.61 11.28 -5.61
CA PRO A 106 6.80 11.04 -6.40
C PRO A 106 7.97 11.87 -5.86
N ASP A 107 9.08 11.22 -5.54
CA ASP A 107 10.32 11.89 -5.11
C ASP A 107 11.53 11.33 -5.88
N GLY A 108 11.93 12.04 -6.93
CA GLY A 108 13.09 11.68 -7.73
C GLY A 108 14.42 11.83 -6.99
N LYS A 109 14.52 12.81 -6.08
CA LYS A 109 15.75 13.03 -5.32
C LYS A 109 15.98 11.90 -4.32
N ALA A 110 14.92 11.45 -3.65
CA ALA A 110 15.02 10.28 -2.78
C ALA A 110 15.44 9.04 -3.58
N LEU A 111 14.89 8.82 -4.78
CA LEU A 111 15.30 7.71 -5.65
C LEU A 111 16.80 7.78 -5.99
N GLU A 112 17.29 8.96 -6.38
CA GLU A 112 18.68 9.15 -6.78
C GLU A 112 19.67 9.11 -5.62
N GLU A 113 19.38 9.82 -4.52
CA GLU A 113 20.31 10.03 -3.42
C GLU A 113 20.23 8.91 -2.37
N VAL A 114 19.07 8.28 -2.19
CA VAL A 114 18.86 7.25 -1.16
C VAL A 114 18.83 5.86 -1.78
N PHE A 115 18.04 5.62 -2.82
CA PHE A 115 17.82 4.26 -3.33
C PHE A 115 18.94 3.77 -4.27
N ASN A 116 19.46 4.60 -5.18
CA ASN A 116 20.53 4.20 -6.10
C ASN A 116 21.79 3.69 -5.38
N PRO A 117 22.30 4.34 -4.31
CA PRO A 117 23.43 3.80 -3.55
C PRO A 117 23.17 2.42 -2.94
N LEU A 118 21.94 2.16 -2.47
CA LEU A 118 21.57 0.85 -1.91
C LEU A 118 21.58 -0.25 -2.98
N LEU A 119 21.17 0.08 -4.21
CA LEU A 119 21.26 -0.82 -5.37
C LEU A 119 22.72 -1.06 -5.76
N ALA A 120 23.51 0.00 -5.92
CA ALA A 120 24.91 -0.07 -6.36
C ALA A 120 25.78 -0.89 -5.39
N ASN A 121 25.54 -0.74 -4.09
CA ASN A 121 26.26 -1.49 -3.04
C ASN A 121 25.67 -2.89 -2.79
N GLY A 122 24.63 -3.29 -3.53
CA GLY A 122 24.01 -4.62 -3.43
C GLY A 122 23.25 -4.87 -2.13
N ILE A 123 22.94 -3.81 -1.35
CA ILE A 123 22.12 -3.89 -0.14
C ILE A 123 20.66 -4.14 -0.53
N LEU A 124 20.16 -3.37 -1.50
CA LEU A 124 18.86 -3.57 -2.11
C LEU A 124 19.05 -4.41 -3.38
N LYS A 125 18.38 -5.56 -3.44
CA LYS A 125 18.40 -6.45 -4.61
C LYS A 125 16.98 -6.62 -5.14
N PRO A 126 16.61 -5.99 -6.26
CA PRO A 126 15.27 -6.14 -6.81
C PRO A 126 15.07 -7.57 -7.30
N ALA A 127 13.99 -8.21 -6.84
CA ALA A 127 13.53 -9.46 -7.43
C ALA A 127 12.72 -9.14 -8.68
N ILE A 128 13.12 -9.68 -9.82
CA ILE A 128 12.42 -9.56 -11.10
C ILE A 128 11.68 -10.87 -11.32
N SER A 129 10.37 -10.79 -11.58
CA SER A 129 9.54 -11.95 -11.90
C SER A 129 9.83 -12.40 -13.33
N ASN A 130 9.43 -11.57 -14.30
CA ASN A 130 9.68 -11.79 -15.72
C ASN A 130 9.94 -10.46 -16.43
N VAL A 131 10.68 -10.55 -17.54
CA VAL A 131 10.91 -9.44 -18.46
C VAL A 131 10.21 -9.76 -19.78
N HIS A 132 9.15 -9.02 -20.08
CA HIS A 132 8.38 -9.13 -21.32
C HIS A 132 8.85 -8.10 -22.33
N LYS A 133 8.84 -8.46 -23.61
CA LYS A 133 9.14 -7.50 -24.69
C LYS A 133 7.98 -6.53 -24.87
N PHE A 134 8.28 -5.27 -25.19
CA PHE A 134 7.26 -4.28 -25.55
C PHE A 134 6.66 -4.58 -26.94
N THR A 135 5.75 -5.54 -26.95
CA THR A 135 4.93 -6.01 -28.08
C THR A 135 3.50 -6.18 -27.57
N ASP A 136 2.50 -6.19 -28.46
CA ASP A 136 1.10 -6.39 -28.05
C ASP A 136 0.93 -7.66 -27.20
N GLN A 137 1.56 -8.76 -27.64
CA GLN A 137 1.54 -10.03 -26.92
C GLN A 137 2.25 -9.92 -25.55
N GLY A 138 3.46 -9.35 -25.51
CA GLY A 138 4.22 -9.22 -24.27
C GLY A 138 3.54 -8.32 -23.22
N VAL A 139 2.86 -7.27 -23.64
CA VAL A 139 2.06 -6.42 -22.72
C VAL A 139 0.85 -7.20 -22.19
N GLN A 140 0.16 -7.96 -23.04
CA GLN A 140 -0.97 -8.80 -22.61
C GLN A 140 -0.54 -9.90 -21.64
N ASP A 141 0.62 -10.52 -21.89
CA ASP A 141 1.16 -11.58 -21.02
C ASP A 141 1.62 -11.00 -19.67
N ALA A 142 2.32 -9.86 -19.68
CA ALA A 142 2.68 -9.14 -18.46
C ALA A 142 1.45 -8.74 -17.63
N PHE A 143 0.38 -8.27 -18.28
CA PHE A 143 -0.86 -7.92 -17.59
C PHE A 143 -1.57 -9.15 -17.01
N ARG A 144 -1.58 -10.27 -17.74
CA ARG A 144 -2.16 -11.53 -17.26
C ARG A 144 -1.43 -12.03 -16.02
N GLU A 145 -0.10 -12.05 -16.06
CA GLU A 145 0.76 -12.44 -14.94
C GLU A 145 0.49 -11.57 -13.69
N SER A 146 0.38 -10.25 -13.88
CA SER A 146 0.04 -9.32 -12.80
C SER A 146 -1.33 -9.63 -12.18
N ARG A 147 -2.32 -9.94 -13.02
CA ARG A 147 -3.71 -10.20 -12.59
C ARG A 147 -3.86 -11.52 -11.83
N GLU A 148 -3.08 -12.53 -12.19
CA GLU A 148 -3.14 -13.85 -11.54
C GLU A 148 -2.59 -13.81 -10.10
N GLY A 149 -1.82 -12.77 -9.73
CA GLY A 149 -1.40 -12.54 -8.34
C GLY A 149 -0.29 -13.49 -7.84
N HIS A 150 0.32 -14.27 -8.73
CA HIS A 150 1.36 -15.26 -8.39
C HIS A 150 2.79 -14.81 -8.75
N ALA A 151 2.95 -13.60 -9.30
CA ALA A 151 4.26 -13.06 -9.66
C ALA A 151 5.15 -12.88 -8.42
N THR A 152 6.36 -13.43 -8.47
CA THR A 152 7.36 -13.25 -7.40
C THR A 152 8.35 -12.17 -7.81
N GLY A 153 8.07 -10.93 -7.40
CA GLY A 153 8.89 -9.77 -7.73
C GLY A 153 8.24 -8.84 -8.75
N LYS A 154 9.04 -7.95 -9.34
CA LYS A 154 8.57 -6.96 -10.30
C LYS A 154 8.47 -7.56 -11.70
N ILE A 155 7.32 -7.37 -12.35
CA ILE A 155 7.12 -7.66 -13.77
C ILE A 155 7.64 -6.45 -14.56
N ILE A 156 8.48 -6.68 -15.56
CA ILE A 156 9.09 -5.63 -16.38
C ILE A 156 8.62 -5.77 -17.81
N VAL A 157 8.26 -4.64 -18.44
CA VAL A 157 8.09 -4.55 -19.89
C VAL A 157 9.25 -3.75 -20.45
N CYS A 158 10.07 -4.40 -21.27
CA CYS A 158 11.29 -3.84 -21.85
C CYS A 158 10.96 -3.12 -23.17
N VAL A 159 11.12 -1.78 -23.18
CA VAL A 159 10.77 -0.91 -24.32
C VAL A 159 11.89 -0.82 -25.36
N LYS A 160 13.14 -1.01 -24.95
CA LYS A 160 14.33 -1.03 -25.81
C LYS A 160 15.30 -2.07 -25.26
N ASP A 161 15.92 -2.81 -26.18
CA ASP A 161 17.04 -3.70 -25.85
C ASP A 161 18.25 -2.92 -25.30
#